data_AF-A0A257Z1X4-F1
#
_entry.id   AF-A0A257Z1X4-F1
#
_cell.length_a   1.000
_cell.length_b   1.000
_cell.length_c   1.000
_cell.angle_alpha   90.00
_cell.angle_beta   90.00
_cell.angle_gamma   90.00
#
_symmetry.space_group_name_H-M   'P 1'
#
loop_
_entity.id
_entity.type
_entity.pdbx_description
1 polymer ?
#
loop_
_entity_poly.entity_id
_entity_poly.type
_entity_poly.pdbx_seq_one_letter_code
_entity_poly.pdbx_strand_id
1 'polypeptide(L)'
;MSEKTLTRMDLSEAVFREVGLSRNESANLVESVLQHMSDALAEGETVKISSFGTFSVRAKSARVGRNPKTGEEVPISPRRVLTFRPSHLMKDRVAAGKKR
;
A
#
# COMPACT_ATOMS: atom_id res chain seq x y z
N MET A 1 8.49 21.55 6.51
CA MET A 1 9.00 20.16 6.47
C MET A 1 9.29 19.86 5.02
N SER A 2 10.52 19.54 4.61
CA SER A 2 10.75 19.07 3.24
C SER A 2 10.02 17.74 3.08
N GLU A 3 8.97 17.70 2.25
CA GLU A 3 8.17 16.51 1.97
C GLU A 3 8.97 15.57 1.06
N LYS A 4 9.97 14.90 1.64
CA LYS A 4 10.64 13.81 0.92
C LYS A 4 9.65 12.66 0.76
N THR A 5 9.19 12.45 -0.47
CA THR A 5 8.40 11.27 -0.85
C THR A 5 9.34 10.08 -1.00
N LEU A 6 9.04 8.98 -0.30
CA LEU A 6 9.76 7.73 -0.45
C LEU A 6 9.32 7.05 -1.75
N THR A 7 10.27 6.73 -2.62
CA THR A 7 10.03 6.15 -3.94
C THR A 7 10.46 4.69 -4.00
N ARG A 8 10.13 3.99 -5.10
CA ARG A 8 10.63 2.64 -5.37
C ARG A 8 12.17 2.59 -5.37
N MET A 9 12.82 3.62 -5.92
CA MET A 9 14.28 3.71 -5.93
C MET A 9 14.87 3.77 -4.52
N ASP A 10 14.23 4.47 -3.58
CA ASP A 10 14.67 4.51 -2.18
C ASP A 10 14.55 3.13 -1.52
N LEU A 11 13.54 2.32 -1.87
CA LEU A 11 13.39 0.93 -1.39
C LEU A 11 14.49 0.04 -1.95
N SER A 12 14.77 0.11 -3.26
CA SER A 12 15.85 -0.64 -3.89
C SER A 12 17.21 -0.28 -3.29
N GLU A 13 17.44 1.01 -3.00
CA GLU A 13 18.67 1.47 -2.34
C GLU A 13 18.78 0.95 -0.89
N ALA A 14 17.66 0.83 -0.19
CA ALA A 14 17.65 0.23 1.15
C ALA A 14 18.05 -1.25 1.10
N VAL A 15 17.54 -2.02 0.13
CA VAL A 15 17.93 -3.43 -0.08
C VAL A 15 19.40 -3.54 -0.48
N PHE A 16 19.85 -2.69 -1.41
CA PHE A 16 21.25 -2.63 -1.85
C PHE A 16 22.22 -2.46 -0.66
N ARG A 17 21.93 -1.50 0.22
CA ARG A 17 22.78 -1.20 1.39
C ARG A 17 22.82 -2.32 2.43
N GLU A 18 21.73 -3.06 2.58
CA GLU A 18 21.61 -4.08 3.63
C GLU A 18 22.18 -5.44 3.19
N VAL A 19 21.96 -5.82 1.92
CA VAL A 19 22.24 -7.18 1.42
C VAL A 19 23.52 -7.24 0.57
N GLY A 20 24.06 -6.10 0.12
CA GLY A 20 25.29 -6.05 -0.66
C GLY A 20 25.19 -6.60 -2.08
N LEU A 21 23.97 -6.83 -2.58
CA LEU A 21 23.70 -7.18 -3.98
C LEU A 21 24.01 -6.00 -4.91
N SER A 22 24.02 -6.22 -6.23
CA SER A 22 24.09 -5.09 -7.16
C SER A 22 22.83 -4.22 -7.09
N ARG A 23 22.94 -2.97 -7.54
CA ARG A 23 21.79 -2.05 -7.66
C ARG A 23 20.66 -2.62 -8.52
N ASN A 24 21.04 -3.29 -9.62
CA ASN A 24 20.08 -3.91 -10.53
C ASN A 24 19.36 -5.09 -9.88
N GLU A 25 20.08 -5.98 -9.21
CA GLU A 25 19.47 -7.11 -8.49
C GLU A 25 18.54 -6.63 -7.37
N SER A 26 18.96 -5.60 -6.63
CA SER A 26 18.14 -5.00 -5.57
C SER A 26 16.84 -4.40 -6.12
N ALA A 27 16.92 -3.71 -7.26
CA ALA A 27 15.74 -3.19 -7.94
C ALA A 27 14.80 -4.31 -8.44
N ASN A 28 15.37 -5.36 -9.03
CA ASN A 28 14.61 -6.51 -9.50
C ASN A 28 13.89 -7.24 -8.36
N LEU A 29 14.52 -7.39 -7.19
CA LEU A 29 13.91 -8.01 -6.02
C LEU A 29 12.72 -7.19 -5.49
N VAL A 30 12.89 -5.86 -5.38
CA VAL A 30 11.78 -4.99 -4.96
C VAL A 30 10.63 -5.06 -5.97
N GLU A 31 10.91 -5.05 -7.27
CA GLU A 31 9.89 -5.21 -8.31
C GLU A 31 9.16 -6.56 -8.18
N SER A 32 9.91 -7.65 -8.00
CA SER A 32 9.36 -8.99 -7.86
C SER A 32 8.39 -9.10 -6.68
N VAL A 33 8.72 -8.51 -5.53
CA VAL A 33 7.83 -8.47 -4.37
C VAL A 33 6.55 -7.70 -4.68
N LEU A 34 6.67 -6.51 -5.29
CA LEU A 34 5.50 -5.68 -5.62
C LEU A 34 4.60 -6.37 -6.66
N GLN A 35 5.19 -7.03 -7.65
CA GLN A 35 4.47 -7.79 -8.66
C GLN A 35 3.70 -8.95 -8.02
N HIS A 36 4.38 -9.77 -7.20
CA HIS A 36 3.75 -10.91 -6.54
C HIS A 36 2.61 -10.50 -5.61
N MET A 37 2.75 -9.39 -4.87
CA MET A 37 1.66 -8.82 -4.08
C MET A 37 0.48 -8.37 -4.95
N SER A 38 0.77 -7.77 -6.11
CA SER A 38 -0.25 -7.25 -7.02
C SER A 38 -1.05 -8.39 -7.65
N ASP A 39 -0.38 -9.47 -8.04
CA ASP A 39 -1.01 -10.66 -8.64
C ASP A 39 -1.97 -11.32 -7.63
N ALA A 40 -1.50 -11.60 -6.41
CA ALA A 40 -2.33 -12.16 -5.34
C ALA A 40 -3.57 -11.29 -5.04
N LEU A 41 -3.41 -9.96 -5.00
CA LEU A 41 -4.53 -9.04 -4.79
C LEU A 41 -5.50 -9.02 -5.99
N ALA A 42 -5.00 -9.12 -7.21
CA ALA A 42 -5.82 -9.18 -8.42
C ALA A 42 -6.72 -10.43 -8.41
N GLU A 43 -6.18 -11.55 -7.95
CA GLU A 43 -6.90 -12.82 -7.74
C GLU A 43 -7.90 -12.77 -6.57
N GLY A 44 -7.82 -11.74 -5.72
CA GLY A 44 -8.73 -11.53 -4.60
C GLY A 44 -8.23 -12.08 -3.28
N GLU A 45 -6.98 -12.52 -3.24
CA GLU A 45 -6.33 -12.99 -2.03
C GLU A 45 -6.00 -11.85 -1.06
N THR A 46 -5.56 -12.23 0.13
CA THR A 46 -5.14 -11.29 1.17
C THR A 46 -3.63 -11.36 1.35
N VAL A 47 -2.95 -10.22 1.22
CA VAL A 47 -1.52 -10.12 1.51
C VAL A 47 -1.33 -9.64 2.94
N LYS A 48 -0.75 -10.49 3.80
CA LYS A 48 -0.45 -10.18 5.20
C LYS A 48 1.05 -10.09 5.42
N ILE A 49 1.51 -8.94 5.88
CA ILE A 49 2.90 -8.71 6.26
C ILE A 49 2.92 -8.48 7.78
N SER A 50 3.41 -9.47 8.52
CA SER A 50 3.51 -9.41 9.98
C SER A 50 4.22 -8.13 10.44
N SER A 51 3.77 -7.56 11.55
CA SER A 51 4.29 -6.29 12.09
C SER A 51 4.06 -5.05 11.23
N PHE A 52 3.68 -5.17 9.95
CA PHE A 52 3.41 -4.05 9.05
C PHE A 52 1.90 -3.81 8.86
N GLY A 53 1.18 -4.81 8.35
CA GLY A 53 -0.25 -4.70 8.10
C GLY A 53 -0.81 -5.75 7.15
N THR A 54 -2.04 -5.51 6.71
CA THR A 54 -2.77 -6.42 5.83
C THR A 54 -3.42 -5.66 4.69
N PHE A 55 -3.17 -6.12 3.47
CA PHE A 55 -3.86 -5.68 2.27
C PHE A 55 -4.94 -6.70 1.92
N SER A 56 -6.15 -6.22 1.66
CA SER A 56 -7.28 -7.09 1.28
C SER A 56 -8.15 -6.40 0.25
N VAL A 57 -8.69 -7.19 -0.68
CA VAL A 57 -9.67 -6.72 -1.66
C VAL A 57 -11.08 -6.91 -1.11
N ARG A 58 -11.91 -5.87 -1.22
CA ARG A 58 -13.31 -5.91 -0.80
C ARG A 58 -14.23 -5.60 -1.97
N ALA A 59 -15.27 -6.41 -2.14
CA ALA A 59 -16.40 -6.06 -2.98
C ALA A 59 -17.26 -5.00 -2.27
N LYS A 60 -17.51 -3.87 -2.93
CA LYS A 60 -18.42 -2.82 -2.48
C LYS A 60 -19.70 -2.92 -3.29
N SER A 61 -20.84 -2.97 -2.61
CA SER A 61 -22.15 -2.94 -3.24
C SER A 61 -22.46 -1.58 -3.85
N ALA A 62 -23.43 -1.55 -4.77
CA ALA A 62 -23.98 -0.32 -5.28
C ALA A 62 -24.59 0.51 -4.14
N ARG A 63 -24.50 1.83 -4.25
CA ARG A 63 -25.13 2.77 -3.30
C ARG A 63 -25.28 4.14 -3.95
N VAL A 64 -26.14 4.99 -3.40
CA VAL A 64 -26.27 6.38 -3.83
C VAL A 64 -25.25 7.25 -3.09
N GLY A 65 -24.47 8.02 -3.83
CA GLY A 65 -23.61 9.08 -3.33
C GLY A 65 -24.18 10.46 -3.68
N ARG A 66 -23.44 11.52 -3.34
CA ARG A 66 -23.80 12.89 -3.71
C ARG A 66 -22.61 13.60 -4.35
N ASN A 67 -22.87 14.41 -5.36
CA ASN A 67 -21.88 15.32 -5.91
C ASN A 67 -21.49 16.34 -4.82
N PRO A 68 -20.22 16.41 -4.38
CA PRO A 68 -19.83 17.33 -3.31
C PRO A 68 -20.05 18.82 -3.63
N LYS A 69 -20.15 19.17 -4.92
CA LYS A 69 -20.35 20.56 -5.37
C LYS A 69 -21.83 20.94 -5.50
N THR A 70 -22.68 20.04 -6.00
CA THR A 70 -24.10 20.35 -6.30
C THR A 70 -25.10 19.72 -5.32
N GLY A 71 -24.68 18.70 -4.56
CA GLY A 71 -25.55 17.95 -3.66
C GLY A 71 -26.43 16.91 -4.34
N GLU A 72 -26.45 16.88 -5.68
CA GLU A 72 -27.26 15.95 -6.47
C GLU A 72 -26.84 14.50 -6.22
N GLU A 73 -27.83 13.61 -6.20
CA GLU A 73 -27.63 12.19 -5.98
C GLU A 73 -27.06 11.51 -7.23
N VAL A 74 -25.97 10.76 -7.05
CA VAL A 74 -25.27 10.06 -8.13
C VAL A 74 -25.08 8.60 -7.74
N PRO A 75 -25.51 7.63 -8.57
CA PRO A 75 -25.31 6.22 -8.29
C PRO A 75 -23.81 5.87 -8.33
N ILE A 76 -23.36 5.10 -7.33
CA ILE A 76 -22.02 4.53 -7.27
C ILE A 76 -22.15 3.05 -7.62
N SER A 77 -21.53 2.64 -8.72
CA SER A 77 -21.52 1.26 -9.18
C SER A 77 -20.79 0.32 -8.22
N PRO A 78 -21.19 -0.97 -8.17
CA PRO A 78 -20.48 -1.97 -7.39
C PRO A 78 -19.07 -2.16 -7.97
N ARG A 79 -18.07 -2.32 -7.10
CA ARG A 79 -16.67 -2.45 -7.51
C ARG A 79 -15.81 -3.16 -6.47
N ARG A 80 -14.67 -3.70 -6.91
CA ARG A 80 -13.61 -4.18 -6.01
C ARG A 80 -12.73 -3.00 -5.58
N VAL A 81 -12.37 -2.94 -4.31
CA VAL A 81 -11.46 -1.93 -3.77
C VAL A 81 -10.37 -2.58 -2.95
N LEU A 82 -9.15 -2.07 -3.06
CA LEU A 82 -8.04 -2.44 -2.18
C LEU A 82 -8.15 -1.68 -0.86
N THR A 83 -7.93 -2.38 0.24
CA THR A 83 -7.90 -1.78 1.59
C THR A 83 -6.62 -2.21 2.30
N PHE A 84 -5.95 -1.25 2.95
CA PHE A 84 -4.82 -1.50 3.85
C PHE A 84 -5.27 -1.31 5.29
N ARG A 85 -4.98 -2.29 6.15
CA ARG A 85 -5.14 -2.20 7.60
C ARG A 85 -3.74 -2.26 8.24
N PRO A 86 -3.24 -1.16 8.83
CA PRO A 86 -1.96 -1.18 9.54
C PRO A 86 -2.04 -2.06 10.80
N SER A 87 -0.94 -2.74 11.11
CA SER A 87 -0.77 -3.50 12.34
C SER A 87 -0.80 -2.58 13.56
N HIS A 88 -0.99 -3.14 14.77
CA HIS A 88 -0.89 -2.36 16.00
C HIS A 88 0.52 -1.74 16.14
N LEU A 89 1.57 -2.54 15.92
CA LEU A 89 2.96 -2.09 15.98
C LEU A 89 3.23 -0.92 15.02
N MET A 90 2.70 -0.97 13.80
CA MET A 90 2.88 0.09 12.81
C MET A 90 2.15 1.37 13.23
N LYS A 91 0.93 1.25 13.78
CA LYS A 91 0.19 2.40 14.33
C LYS A 91 0.94 3.05 15.49
N ASP A 92 1.45 2.24 16.42
CA ASP A 92 2.16 2.72 17.60
C ASP A 92 3.46 3.43 17.19
N ARG A 93 4.19 2.87 16.21
CA ARG A 93 5.39 3.49 15.65
C ARG A 93 5.10 4.84 14.99
N VAL A 94 3.97 4.97 14.28
CA VAL A 94 3.56 6.25 13.68
C VAL A 94 3.14 7.25 14.76
N ALA A 95 2.39 6.81 15.77
CA ALA A 95 1.95 7.65 16.88
C ALA A 95 3.10 8.19 17.73
N ALA A 96 4.12 7.35 17.99
CA ALA A 96 5.33 7.77 18.71
C ALA A 96 6.17 8.79 17.92
N GLY A 97 6.12 8.74 16.58
CA GLY A 97 6.98 9.51 15.70
C GLY A 97 8.45 9.09 15.80
N LYS A 98 9.28 9.47 14.82
CA LYS A 98 10.74 9.45 15.00
C LYS A 98 11.15 10.79 15.62
N LYS A 99 11.78 10.76 16.80
CA LYS A 99 12.59 11.91 17.25
C LYS A 99 13.66 12.13 16.17
N ARG A 100 13.71 13.36 15.66
CA ARG A 100 14.74 13.78 14.71
C ARG A 100 16.09 13.87 15.38
#